data_AF-A0A652KWA9-F1
#
_entry.id   AF-A0A652KWA9-F1
#
_cell.length_a   1.000
_cell.length_b   1.000
_cell.length_c   1.000
_cell.angle_alpha   90.00
_cell.angle_beta   90.00
_cell.angle_gamma   90.00
#
_symmetry.space_group_name_H-M   'P 1'
#
loop_
_entity.id
_entity.type
_entity.pdbx_description
1 polymer ?
#
loop_
_entity_poly.entity_id
_entity_poly.type
_entity_poly.pdbx_seq_one_letter_code
_entity_poly.pdbx_strand_id
1 'polypeptide(L)'
;MGDTENTWPGPDPPDHISDDFQALLEGATAPGPPEPPDCPFCDLPQDRYATGYAGHWILLEPRILVPAHTVPPRRRWVITSTGTALNLWDAEPLPGARCRIPHRIACPYLAREDHWPWMTALREHNRRRMQRLFELPDEGLPDAG
;
A
#
# COMPACT_ATOMS: atom_id res chain seq x y z
N MET A 1 -5.23 27.02 -48.43
CA MET A 1 -6.10 26.25 -47.53
C MET A 1 -5.20 25.29 -46.81
N GLY A 2 -4.88 25.57 -45.55
CA GLY A 2 -4.01 24.76 -44.71
C GLY A 2 -4.87 24.23 -43.59
N ASP A 3 -5.30 22.98 -43.73
CA ASP A 3 -6.20 22.35 -42.79
C ASP A 3 -5.43 22.12 -41.48
N THR A 4 -5.87 22.81 -40.44
CA THR A 4 -5.33 22.68 -39.10
C THR A 4 -5.90 21.39 -38.53
N GLU A 5 -5.08 20.35 -38.49
CA GLU A 5 -5.47 19.03 -37.99
C GLU A 5 -5.74 19.14 -36.49
N ASN A 6 -7.02 19.34 -36.16
CA ASN A 6 -7.54 19.29 -34.81
C ASN A 6 -7.35 17.87 -34.26
N THR A 7 -6.22 17.64 -33.59
CA THR A 7 -6.03 16.45 -32.76
C THR A 7 -6.86 16.62 -31.50
N TRP A 8 -8.17 16.36 -31.61
CA TRP A 8 -8.97 16.09 -30.42
C TRP A 8 -8.57 14.70 -29.91
N PRO A 9 -8.12 14.56 -28.65
CA PRO A 9 -8.01 13.24 -28.06
C PRO A 9 -9.43 12.69 -28.00
N GLY A 10 -9.70 11.67 -28.82
CA GLY A 10 -10.97 10.95 -28.76
C GLY A 10 -11.19 10.40 -27.35
N PRO A 11 -12.44 10.27 -26.90
CA PRO A 11 -12.72 9.67 -25.60
C PRO A 11 -12.09 8.27 -25.55
N ASP A 12 -11.46 7.94 -24.42
CA ASP A 12 -10.88 6.62 -24.20
C ASP A 12 -11.93 5.53 -24.46
N PRO A 13 -11.55 4.41 -25.12
CA PRO A 13 -12.48 3.32 -25.42
C PRO A 13 -13.13 2.81 -24.12
N PRO A 14 -14.44 2.45 -24.16
CA PRO A 14 -15.27 2.22 -22.98
C PRO A 14 -14.82 1.06 -22.07
N ASP A 15 -13.91 0.22 -22.56
CA ASP A 15 -13.37 -0.93 -21.83
C ASP A 15 -12.02 -0.62 -21.13
N HIS A 16 -11.47 0.58 -21.30
CA HIS A 16 -10.26 1.02 -20.60
C HIS A 16 -10.65 1.71 -19.30
N ILE A 17 -10.58 0.96 -18.20
CA ILE A 17 -10.61 1.55 -16.87
C ILE A 17 -9.40 2.50 -16.76
N SER A 18 -9.63 3.79 -16.50
CA SER A 18 -8.55 4.75 -16.26
C SER A 18 -7.60 4.24 -15.17
N ASP A 19 -6.30 4.46 -15.36
CA ASP A 19 -5.24 4.16 -14.39
C ASP A 19 -5.58 4.68 -12.99
N ASP A 20 -6.27 5.82 -12.89
CA ASP A 20 -6.73 6.37 -11.61
C ASP A 20 -7.74 5.46 -10.91
N PHE A 21 -8.73 4.95 -11.64
CA PHE A 21 -9.74 4.06 -11.08
C PHE A 21 -9.13 2.71 -10.71
N GLN A 22 -8.19 2.22 -11.52
CA GLN A 22 -7.46 0.99 -11.24
C GLN A 22 -6.59 1.12 -9.97
N ALA A 23 -5.86 2.23 -9.82
CA ALA A 23 -5.09 2.52 -8.62
C ALA A 23 -5.98 2.55 -7.36
N LEU A 24 -7.16 3.17 -7.44
CA LEU A 24 -8.14 3.18 -6.36
C LEU A 24 -8.64 1.76 -6.01
N LEU A 25 -8.96 0.94 -7.02
CA LEU A 25 -9.40 -0.44 -6.81
C LEU A 25 -8.35 -1.30 -6.11
N GLU A 26 -7.08 -1.05 -6.38
CA GLU A 26 -5.96 -1.77 -5.73
C GLU A 26 -5.58 -1.20 -4.37
N GLY A 27 -6.17 -0.06 -3.97
CA GLY A 27 -5.86 0.61 -2.72
C GLY A 27 -4.56 1.42 -2.74
N ALA A 28 -4.07 1.80 -3.92
CA ALA A 28 -2.91 2.68 -4.13
C ALA A 28 -3.29 4.15 -3.90
N THR A 29 -3.83 4.44 -2.71
CA THR A 29 -4.37 5.76 -2.33
C THR A 29 -3.44 6.50 -1.37
N ALA A 30 -2.16 6.15 -1.33
CA ALA A 30 -1.23 6.73 -0.39
C ALA A 30 -0.88 8.17 -0.79
N PRO A 31 -0.60 9.05 0.19
CA PRO A 31 -0.12 10.38 -0.11
C PRO A 31 1.26 10.31 -0.78
N GLY A 32 1.42 11.10 -1.86
CA GLY A 32 2.69 11.24 -2.55
C GLY A 32 3.71 12.06 -1.75
N PRO A 33 5.01 12.00 -2.10
CA PRO A 33 6.00 12.93 -1.55
C PRO A 33 5.60 14.39 -1.84
N PRO A 34 5.78 15.34 -0.90
CA PRO A 34 6.64 15.28 0.28
C PRO A 34 5.94 14.83 1.58
N GLU A 35 4.66 14.46 1.54
CA GLU A 35 3.93 14.04 2.75
C GLU A 35 4.57 12.82 3.41
N PRO A 36 4.48 12.65 4.74
CA PRO A 36 5.02 11.48 5.42
C PRO A 36 4.26 10.21 5.02
N PRO A 37 4.91 9.04 4.95
CA PRO A 37 4.29 7.77 4.59
C PRO A 37 3.51 7.15 5.76
N ASP A 38 2.76 7.97 6.49
CA ASP A 38 2.00 7.56 7.66
C ASP A 38 0.59 7.13 7.24
N CYS A 39 0.05 6.12 7.91
CA CYS A 39 -1.32 5.72 7.67
C CYS A 39 -2.28 6.78 8.20
N PRO A 40 -3.22 7.32 7.39
CA PRO A 40 -4.17 8.35 7.83
C PRO A 40 -5.21 7.87 8.85
N PHE A 41 -5.22 6.56 9.18
CA PHE A 41 -6.17 5.98 10.13
C PHE A 41 -5.53 5.56 11.45
N CYS A 42 -4.24 5.22 11.46
CA CYS A 42 -3.57 4.67 12.65
C CYS A 42 -2.23 5.33 12.97
N ASP A 43 -1.82 6.30 12.16
CA ASP A 43 -0.59 7.09 12.29
C ASP A 43 0.70 6.27 12.32
N LEU A 44 0.63 4.97 11.99
CA LEU A 44 1.82 4.13 11.90
C LEU A 44 2.61 4.49 10.64
N PRO A 45 3.94 4.70 10.75
CA PRO A 45 4.80 4.87 9.59
C PRO A 45 4.91 3.56 8.80
N GLN A 46 4.65 3.65 7.49
CA GLN A 46 4.66 2.53 6.55
C GLN A 46 5.75 2.68 5.49
N ASP A 47 6.02 1.60 4.74
CA ASP A 47 6.86 1.71 3.55
C ASP A 47 6.01 2.22 2.39
N ARG A 48 6.36 3.38 1.82
CA ARG A 48 5.69 3.94 0.64
C ARG A 48 6.43 3.57 -0.64
N TYR A 49 5.68 3.14 -1.66
CA TYR A 49 6.21 2.84 -2.99
C TYR A 49 5.36 3.49 -4.09
N ALA A 50 6.01 3.96 -5.15
CA ALA A 50 5.33 4.38 -6.38
C ALA A 50 4.72 3.14 -7.04
N THR A 51 3.53 3.29 -7.62
CA THR A 51 2.93 2.21 -8.42
C THR A 51 3.24 2.40 -9.91
N GLY A 52 2.80 1.47 -10.75
CA GLY A 52 2.87 1.64 -12.20
C GLY A 52 1.95 2.75 -12.75
N TYR A 53 1.01 3.22 -11.93
CA TYR A 53 0.06 4.27 -12.28
C TYR A 53 0.66 5.64 -11.94
N ALA A 54 0.69 6.55 -12.91
CA ALA A 54 1.32 7.85 -12.75
C ALA A 54 0.67 8.65 -11.61
N GLY A 55 1.48 9.11 -10.65
CA GLY A 55 1.00 9.92 -9.52
C GLY A 55 0.40 9.11 -8.36
N HIS A 56 0.31 7.78 -8.48
CA HIS A 56 -0.26 6.92 -7.43
C HIS A 56 0.82 6.22 -6.62
N TRP A 57 0.53 6.10 -5.33
CA TRP A 57 1.44 5.56 -4.34
C TRP A 57 0.70 4.57 -3.46
N ILE A 58 1.42 3.59 -2.91
CA ILE A 58 0.85 2.66 -1.95
C ILE A 58 1.67 2.55 -0.68
N LEU A 59 0.97 2.43 0.46
CA LEU A 59 1.54 2.09 1.76
C LEU A 59 1.52 0.58 1.96
N LEU A 60 2.70 0.00 2.16
CA LEU A 60 2.90 -1.41 2.41
C LEU A 60 3.43 -1.64 3.82
N GLU A 61 3.05 -2.77 4.40
CA GLU A 61 3.47 -3.17 5.74
C GLU A 61 5.00 -3.28 5.83
N PRO A 62 5.65 -2.50 6.71
CA PRO A 62 7.09 -2.48 6.82
C PRO A 62 7.59 -3.80 7.41
N ARG A 63 8.73 -4.28 6.91
CA ARG A 63 9.41 -5.50 7.38
C ARG A 63 8.62 -6.82 7.22
N ILE A 64 7.44 -6.78 6.60
CA ILE A 64 6.65 -7.98 6.31
C ILE A 64 6.82 -8.37 4.85
N LEU A 65 7.39 -9.56 4.65
CA LEU A 65 7.48 -10.23 3.36
C LEU A 65 6.89 -11.62 3.51
N VAL A 66 5.84 -11.91 2.75
CA VAL A 66 5.13 -13.18 2.81
C VAL A 66 5.24 -13.93 1.48
N PRO A 67 5.17 -15.26 1.48
CA PRO A 67 5.07 -16.01 0.23
C PRO A 67 3.80 -15.59 -0.53
N ALA A 68 3.94 -15.29 -1.83
CA ALA A 68 2.82 -14.73 -2.59
C ALA A 68 1.63 -15.70 -2.72
N HIS A 69 1.89 -17.01 -2.68
CA HIS A 69 0.84 -18.05 -2.72
C HIS A 69 -0.03 -18.09 -1.45
N THR A 70 0.43 -17.56 -0.31
CA THR A 70 -0.38 -17.47 0.92
C THR A 70 -1.27 -16.23 0.96
N VAL A 71 -1.09 -15.34 0.00
CA VAL A 71 -1.85 -14.09 -0.13
C VAL A 71 -2.86 -14.26 -1.25
N PRO A 72 -4.12 -13.87 -1.05
CA PRO A 72 -5.11 -13.96 -2.11
C PRO A 72 -4.78 -13.01 -3.27
N PRO A 73 -5.36 -13.28 -4.44
CA PRO A 73 -5.31 -12.39 -5.59
C PRO A 73 -5.63 -10.93 -5.24
N ARG A 74 -5.10 -10.02 -6.05
CA ARG A 74 -5.32 -8.56 -5.99
C ARG A 74 -4.78 -7.86 -4.73
N ARG A 75 -4.22 -8.61 -3.78
CA ARG A 75 -3.56 -8.11 -2.57
C ARG A 75 -2.05 -8.37 -2.55
N ARG A 76 -1.52 -8.90 -3.65
CA ARG A 76 -0.13 -9.30 -3.84
C ARG A 76 0.63 -8.15 -4.47
N TRP A 77 1.41 -7.44 -3.66
CA TRP A 77 2.28 -6.38 -4.16
C TRP A 77 3.72 -6.87 -4.27
N VAL A 78 4.28 -6.84 -5.47
CA VAL A 78 5.68 -7.17 -5.72
C VAL A 78 6.44 -5.88 -5.99
N ILE A 79 7.61 -5.73 -5.36
CA ILE A 79 8.49 -4.60 -5.62
C ILE A 79 9.43 -5.00 -6.75
N THR A 80 9.37 -4.28 -7.86
CA THR A 80 10.25 -4.49 -9.02
C THR A 80 11.68 -4.03 -8.70
N SER A 81 12.64 -4.39 -9.54
CA SER A 81 14.03 -3.92 -9.42
C SER A 81 14.16 -2.39 -9.56
N THR A 82 13.18 -1.73 -10.18
CA THR A 82 13.11 -0.27 -10.29
C THR A 82 12.54 0.40 -9.04
N GLY A 83 12.14 -0.37 -8.01
CA GLY A 83 11.53 0.15 -6.79
C GLY A 83 10.04 0.48 -6.93
N THR A 84 9.40 0.05 -8.01
CA THR A 84 7.96 0.26 -8.25
C THR A 84 7.18 -0.90 -7.65
N ALA A 85 6.04 -0.60 -7.02
CA ALA A 85 5.11 -1.60 -6.54
C ALA A 85 4.15 -2.01 -7.66
N LEU A 86 4.10 -3.30 -7.96
CA LEU A 86 3.22 -3.90 -8.97
C LEU A 86 2.26 -4.87 -8.29
N ASN A 87 0.97 -4.73 -8.57
CA ASN A 87 -0.03 -5.69 -8.16
C ASN A 87 -0.13 -6.82 -9.19
N LEU A 88 -0.04 -8.07 -8.74
CA LEU A 88 -0.15 -9.23 -9.64
C LEU A 88 -1.60 -9.62 -9.97
N TRP A 89 -2.61 -8.92 -9.42
CA TRP A 89 -4.02 -9.24 -9.63
C TRP A 89 -4.30 -10.73 -9.41
N ASP A 90 -4.91 -11.38 -10.41
CA ASP A 90 -5.26 -12.79 -10.40
C ASP A 90 -4.16 -13.68 -10.98
N ALA A 91 -3.02 -13.12 -11.38
CA ALA A 91 -1.90 -13.91 -11.88
C ALA A 91 -1.34 -14.80 -10.75
N GLU A 92 -1.11 -16.07 -11.11
CA GLU A 92 -0.49 -17.03 -10.21
C GLU A 92 0.98 -16.63 -9.98
N PRO A 93 1.42 -16.45 -8.72
CA PRO A 93 2.80 -16.10 -8.43
C PRO A 93 3.76 -17.21 -8.84
N LEU A 94 4.94 -16.82 -9.29
CA LEU A 94 6.03 -17.77 -9.51
C LEU A 94 6.37 -18.53 -8.22
N PRO A 95 6.78 -19.81 -8.30
CA PRO A 95 7.24 -20.56 -7.13
C PRO A 95 8.35 -19.80 -6.38
N GLY A 96 8.18 -19.64 -5.07
CA GLY A 96 9.12 -18.89 -4.22
C GLY A 96 8.98 -17.37 -4.28
N ALA A 97 8.08 -16.81 -5.11
CA ALA A 97 7.82 -15.38 -5.13
C ALA A 97 7.34 -14.89 -3.75
N ARG A 98 7.84 -13.72 -3.36
CA ARG A 98 7.46 -13.03 -2.13
C ARG A 98 6.72 -11.76 -2.49
N CYS A 99 5.71 -11.41 -1.71
CA CYS A 99 4.99 -10.15 -1.86
C CYS A 99 4.96 -9.39 -0.54
N ARG A 100 4.68 -8.11 -0.66
CA ARG A 100 4.34 -7.18 0.40
C ARG A 100 2.82 -7.15 0.56
N ILE A 101 2.40 -6.76 1.77
CA ILE A 101 0.99 -6.64 2.15
C ILE A 101 0.62 -5.16 2.19
N PRO A 102 -0.51 -4.74 1.59
CA PRO A 102 -0.96 -3.36 1.70
C PRO A 102 -1.35 -3.07 3.16
N HIS A 103 -0.88 -1.95 3.70
CA HIS A 103 -1.14 -1.61 5.10
C HIS A 103 -2.64 -1.48 5.39
N ARG A 104 -3.44 -1.02 4.42
CA ARG A 104 -4.90 -0.88 4.55
C ARG A 104 -5.57 -2.13 5.13
N ILE A 105 -5.18 -3.32 4.67
CA ILE A 105 -5.80 -4.58 5.14
C ILE A 105 -5.27 -5.03 6.51
N ALA A 106 -4.14 -4.50 6.96
CA ALA A 106 -3.50 -4.82 8.25
C ALA A 106 -3.60 -3.66 9.27
N CYS A 107 -4.21 -2.54 8.87
CA CYS A 107 -4.50 -1.39 9.72
C CYS A 107 -5.48 -1.80 10.83
N PRO A 108 -5.20 -1.50 12.10
CA PRO A 108 -6.06 -1.88 13.21
C PRO A 108 -7.39 -1.11 13.25
N TYR A 109 -7.45 0.10 12.67
CA TYR A 109 -8.63 0.98 12.69
C TYR A 109 -9.60 0.79 11.52
N LEU A 110 -9.15 0.10 10.46
CA LEU A 110 -10.03 -0.21 9.34
C LEU A 110 -10.78 -1.52 9.59
N ALA A 111 -12.03 -1.58 9.15
CA ALA A 111 -12.84 -2.78 9.21
C ALA A 111 -12.09 -3.97 8.60
N ARG A 112 -12.36 -5.17 9.14
CA ARG A 112 -11.80 -6.40 8.61
C ARG A 112 -12.47 -6.68 7.27
N GLU A 113 -11.78 -6.33 6.19
CA GLU A 113 -12.20 -6.70 4.84
C GLU A 113 -12.11 -8.23 4.66
N ASP A 114 -11.29 -8.95 5.45
CA ASP A 114 -11.06 -10.38 5.29
C ASP A 114 -10.87 -11.19 6.59
N HIS A 115 -11.16 -12.50 6.52
CA HIS A 115 -11.21 -13.44 7.65
C HIS A 115 -9.96 -14.37 7.79
N TRP A 116 -8.79 -14.02 7.23
CA TRP A 116 -7.65 -14.94 7.28
C TRP A 116 -7.03 -15.05 8.68
N PRO A 117 -6.66 -16.27 9.14
CA PRO A 117 -6.13 -16.48 10.49
C PRO A 117 -4.88 -15.63 10.78
N TRP A 118 -3.93 -15.55 9.84
CA TRP A 118 -2.68 -14.82 10.03
C TRP A 118 -2.85 -13.29 10.01
N MET A 119 -3.88 -12.77 9.32
CA MET A 119 -4.19 -11.34 9.32
C MET A 119 -4.61 -10.82 10.70
N THR A 120 -5.25 -11.67 11.49
CA THR A 120 -5.63 -11.33 12.86
C THR A 120 -4.39 -11.09 13.72
N ALA A 121 -3.38 -11.95 13.60
CA ALA A 121 -2.11 -11.81 14.29
C ALA A 121 -1.33 -10.55 13.84
N LEU A 122 -1.34 -10.24 12.53
CA LEU A 122 -0.68 -9.04 12.01
C LEU A 122 -1.33 -7.75 12.51
N ARG A 123 -2.68 -7.68 12.54
CA ARG A 123 -3.41 -6.54 13.09
C ARG A 123 -3.12 -6.33 14.59
N GLU A 124 -3.06 -7.41 15.36
CA GLU A 124 -2.69 -7.35 16.77
C GLU A 124 -1.24 -6.87 16.96
N HIS A 125 -0.31 -7.33 16.12
CA HIS A 125 1.06 -6.82 16.11
C HIS A 125 1.10 -5.31 15.83
N ASN A 126 0.34 -4.84 14.84
CA ASN A 126 0.24 -3.42 14.51
C ASN A 126 -0.40 -2.59 15.63
N ARG A 127 -1.44 -3.11 16.30
CA ARG A 127 -2.03 -2.50 17.50
C ARG A 127 -0.97 -2.29 18.58
N ARG A 128 -0.12 -3.31 18.83
CA ARG A 128 1.00 -3.20 19.80
C ARG A 128 2.09 -2.24 19.34
N ARG A 129 2.35 -2.12 18.03
CA ARG A 129 3.28 -1.11 17.49
C ARG A 129 2.75 0.30 17.71
N MET A 130 1.45 0.50 17.48
CA MET A 130 0.78 1.78 17.69
C MET A 130 0.79 2.16 19.17
N GLN A 131 0.44 1.24 20.07
CA GLN A 131 0.54 1.49 21.52
C GLN A 131 1.93 1.96 21.94
N ARG A 132 2.99 1.35 21.43
CA ARG A 132 4.38 1.75 21.71
C ARG A 132 4.78 3.12 21.17
N LEU A 133 4.08 3.67 20.16
CA LEU A 133 4.33 5.04 19.70
C LEU A 133 3.71 6.08 20.63
N PHE A 134 2.57 5.74 21.26
CA PHE A 134 1.89 6.61 22.24
C PHE A 134 2.42 6.42 23.66
N GLU A 135 2.96 5.25 23.99
CA GLU A 135 3.73 4.98 25.21
C GLU A 135 5.19 5.41 25.00
N LEU A 136 5.43 6.72 24.85
CA LEU A 136 6.77 7.25 25.13
C LEU A 136 7.09 6.89 26.59
N PRO A 137 8.30 6.36 26.90
CA PRO A 137 8.75 6.40 28.27
C PRO A 137 8.75 7.87 28.67
N ASP A 138 8.07 8.18 29.78
CA ASP A 138 8.35 9.40 30.52
C ASP A 138 9.84 9.34 30.87
N GLU A 139 10.70 9.94 30.04
CA GLU A 139 12.11 10.11 30.34
C GLU A 139 12.19 11.12 31.49
N GLY A 140 11.84 10.64 32.69
CA GLY A 140 12.28 11.21 33.94
C GLY A 140 13.79 11.11 33.96
N LEU A 141 14.45 12.11 33.36
CA LEU A 141 15.88 12.33 33.51
C LEU A 141 16.18 12.30 35.03
N PRO A 142 17.08 11.42 35.50
CA PRO A 142 17.47 11.46 36.89
C PRO A 142 18.14 12.81 37.17
N ASP A 143 17.59 13.53 38.16
CA ASP A 143 18.16 14.75 38.71
C ASP A 143 19.55 14.41 39.28
N ALA A 144 20.59 14.80 38.53
CA ALA A 144 21.96 14.74 39.00
C ALA A 144 22.19 15.99 39.86
N GLY A 145 21.90 15.85 41.15
CA GLY A 145 22.20 16.84 42.19
C GLY A 145 23.69 17.10 42.42
#